data_AF-A0A0N0T410-F1
#
_entry.id   AF-A0A0N0T410-F1
#
_cell.length_a   1.000
_cell.length_b   1.000
_cell.length_c   1.000
_cell.angle_alpha   90.00
_cell.angle_beta   90.00
_cell.angle_gamma   90.00
#
_symmetry.space_group_name_H-M   'P 1'
#
loop_
_entity.id
_entity.type
_entity.pdbx_description
1 polymer ?
#
loop_
_entity_poly.entity_id
_entity_poly.type
_entity_poly.pdbx_seq_one_letter_code
_entity_poly.pdbx_strand_id
1 'polypeptide(L)'
;MSVRIDIAGLRQERVAVVPSPLAELGMALHALSEPGHHPGLQGWVTAVTARFDTHLADRMCEADFLWRSTFSDLFMPFAGIPGRGTLPGATLAEDLDLLDKLTDEQFVDAALEFTCAMPYDTEAAGTLSDPELRDRALALAAARGPQQMRFTQRLLADPPRIRAWLRQFLEDCDEAFFAEAWSRLRHQLASDARHKTDLLHRKGLGEALASVSPSVTLDEPAARITIDKLGIGHTATLDGGLLLVPTSLGWPHLSVLHRYGWQPVLHYPMGSPEPVAPPSVEQLTLRMTALSHPVRMRLCRSLARSAFTTSELAQVHGMTAPEISRHVSVLKKAGLVTTRRRGRYVLHQLDVTVVARLGSDFLEGILR
;
A
#
# COMPACT_ATOMS: atom_id res chain seq x y z
N MET A 1 -0.91 -4.51 -14.65
CA MET A 1 0.18 -4.20 -13.71
C MET A 1 -0.13 -4.98 -12.44
N SER A 2 0.87 -5.58 -11.80
CA SER A 2 0.67 -6.46 -10.64
C SER A 2 2.02 -6.77 -10.00
N VAL A 3 2.03 -7.00 -8.69
CA VAL A 3 3.16 -7.65 -8.01
C VAL A 3 2.88 -9.15 -7.91
N ARG A 4 3.87 -9.99 -8.19
CA ARG A 4 3.74 -11.45 -8.18
C ARG A 4 4.72 -12.08 -7.20
N ILE A 5 4.26 -13.08 -6.45
CA ILE A 5 5.07 -13.88 -5.55
C ILE A 5 5.00 -15.33 -6.01
N ASP A 6 6.13 -15.90 -6.41
CA ASP A 6 6.27 -17.35 -6.63
C ASP A 6 6.35 -18.05 -5.27
N ILE A 7 5.48 -19.05 -5.07
CA ILE A 7 5.36 -19.81 -3.83
C ILE A 7 5.55 -21.32 -4.04
N ALA A 8 6.20 -21.75 -5.13
CA ALA A 8 6.38 -23.17 -5.45
C ALA A 8 7.07 -23.99 -4.36
N GLY A 9 7.96 -23.37 -3.57
CA GLY A 9 8.64 -23.99 -2.42
C GLY A 9 7.98 -23.73 -1.05
N LEU A 10 6.88 -22.97 -1.01
CA LEU A 10 6.29 -22.51 0.24
C LEU A 10 5.53 -23.63 0.95
N ARG A 11 5.99 -23.97 2.15
CA ARG A 11 5.28 -24.88 3.05
C ARG A 11 4.33 -24.07 3.92
N GLN A 12 3.12 -24.57 4.17
CA GLN A 12 2.09 -23.85 4.93
C GLN A 12 2.56 -23.41 6.33
N GLU A 13 3.40 -24.21 6.99
CA GLU A 13 4.04 -23.89 8.28
C GLU A 13 5.04 -22.72 8.24
N ARG A 14 5.48 -22.30 7.04
CA ARG A 14 6.33 -21.13 6.83
C ARG A 14 5.52 -19.89 6.43
N VAL A 15 4.19 -19.96 6.50
CA VAL A 15 3.31 -18.79 6.40
C VAL A 15 2.92 -18.37 7.81
N ALA A 16 3.20 -17.11 8.16
CA ALA A 16 2.87 -16.57 9.47
C ALA A 16 2.13 -15.25 9.36
N VAL A 17 1.18 -15.04 10.28
CA VAL A 17 0.46 -13.77 10.43
C VAL A 17 0.87 -13.17 11.76
N VAL A 18 1.63 -12.08 11.74
CA VAL A 18 2.29 -11.54 12.93
C VAL A 18 2.26 -10.01 12.88
N PRO A 19 1.73 -9.32 13.91
CA PRO A 19 1.88 -7.87 14.04
C PRO A 19 3.35 -7.46 14.21
N SER A 20 3.74 -6.30 13.68
CA SER A 20 5.06 -5.70 13.92
C SER A 20 4.87 -4.31 14.52
N PRO A 21 5.35 -4.06 15.75
CA PRO A 21 5.39 -2.72 16.34
C PRO A 21 6.09 -1.71 15.43
N LEU A 22 7.22 -2.07 14.82
CA LEU A 22 7.98 -1.16 13.97
C LEU A 22 7.24 -0.85 12.65
N ALA A 23 6.60 -1.84 12.02
CA ALA A 23 5.80 -1.60 10.82
C ALA A 23 4.61 -0.68 11.12
N GLU A 24 3.95 -0.85 12.27
CA GLU A 24 2.84 0.00 12.70
C GLU A 24 3.31 1.43 13.03
N LEU A 25 4.48 1.58 13.68
CA LEU A 25 5.11 2.88 13.90
C LEU A 25 5.43 3.58 12.57
N GLY A 26 5.92 2.85 11.57
CA GLY A 26 6.09 3.37 10.22
C GLY A 26 4.79 3.93 9.64
N MET A 27 3.67 3.22 9.78
CA MET A 27 2.35 3.71 9.33
C MET A 27 1.88 4.92 10.13
N ALA A 28 2.19 4.97 11.43
CA ALA A 28 1.92 6.13 12.27
C ALA A 28 2.65 7.37 11.74
N LEU A 29 3.96 7.24 11.43
CA LEU A 29 4.77 8.31 10.85
C LEU A 29 4.28 8.73 9.46
N HIS A 30 3.86 7.77 8.61
CA HIS A 30 3.23 8.07 7.32
C HIS A 30 1.95 8.88 7.50
N ALA A 31 1.06 8.46 8.39
CA ALA A 31 -0.22 9.13 8.64
C ALA A 31 -0.05 10.54 9.23
N LEU A 32 0.96 10.75 10.07
CA LEU A 32 1.33 12.07 10.58
C LEU A 32 1.86 13.00 9.49
N SER A 33 2.59 12.45 8.52
CA SER A 33 3.20 13.22 7.42
C SER A 33 2.22 13.51 6.27
N GLU A 34 1.30 12.58 6.00
CA GLU A 34 0.30 12.66 4.91
C GLU A 34 -1.12 12.32 5.41
N PRO A 35 -1.71 13.12 6.32
CA PRO A 35 -3.01 12.84 6.90
C PRO A 35 -4.15 12.78 5.86
N GLY A 36 -3.95 13.38 4.69
CA GLY A 36 -4.89 13.31 3.56
C GLY A 36 -5.05 11.90 2.97
N HIS A 37 -4.06 11.02 3.15
CA HIS A 37 -4.14 9.62 2.73
C HIS A 37 -5.00 8.77 3.68
N HIS A 38 -5.17 9.23 4.93
CA HIS A 38 -5.84 8.49 6.01
C HIS A 38 -7.05 9.25 6.56
N PRO A 39 -8.19 9.30 5.84
CA PRO A 39 -9.36 10.07 6.25
C PRO A 39 -9.92 9.66 7.62
N GLY A 40 -9.73 8.40 8.05
CA GLY A 40 -10.15 7.91 9.37
C GLY A 40 -9.25 8.35 10.53
N LEU A 41 -8.06 8.91 10.26
CA LEU A 41 -7.06 9.21 11.29
C LEU A 41 -6.91 10.71 11.60
N GLN A 42 -7.68 11.59 10.97
CA GLN A 42 -7.57 13.05 11.14
C GLN A 42 -7.59 13.51 12.60
N GLY A 43 -8.52 12.97 13.41
CA GLY A 43 -8.61 13.30 14.84
C GLY A 43 -7.40 12.79 15.64
N TRP A 44 -6.90 11.60 15.30
CA TRP A 44 -5.70 11.03 15.93
C TRP A 44 -4.45 11.83 15.57
N VAL A 45 -4.23 12.15 14.28
CA VAL A 45 -3.12 12.99 13.82
C VAL A 45 -3.13 14.34 14.51
N THR A 46 -4.28 15.01 14.56
CA THR A 46 -4.40 16.32 15.23
C THR A 46 -4.00 16.24 16.71
N ALA A 47 -4.44 15.19 17.42
CA ALA A 47 -4.14 15.00 18.83
C ALA A 47 -2.65 14.69 19.09
N VAL A 48 -2.02 13.90 18.21
CA VAL A 48 -0.59 13.54 18.33
C VAL A 48 0.30 14.73 17.99
N THR A 49 0.06 15.40 16.86
CA THR A 49 0.87 16.56 16.44
C THR A 49 0.81 17.71 17.44
N ALA A 50 -0.32 17.89 18.14
CA ALA A 50 -0.45 18.90 19.20
C ALA A 50 0.47 18.66 20.42
N ARG A 51 1.04 17.46 20.55
CA ARG A 51 1.93 17.07 21.66
C ARG A 51 3.41 17.07 21.27
N PHE A 52 3.75 17.33 20.01
CA PHE A 52 5.14 17.31 19.56
C PHE A 52 5.92 18.47 20.15
N ASP A 53 7.09 18.15 20.73
CA ASP A 53 8.11 19.15 20.91
C ASP A 53 8.76 19.51 19.56
N THR A 54 9.40 20.68 19.52
CA THR A 54 10.03 21.20 18.29
C THR A 54 11.18 20.32 17.81
N HIS A 55 11.87 19.60 18.70
CA HIS A 55 13.03 18.78 18.34
C HIS A 55 12.60 17.51 17.60
N LEU A 56 11.54 16.85 18.06
CA LEU A 56 10.98 15.67 17.41
C LEU A 56 10.38 16.02 16.05
N ALA A 57 9.69 17.16 15.95
CA ALA A 57 9.16 17.66 14.68
C ALA A 57 10.27 17.90 13.64
N ASP A 58 11.37 18.53 14.03
CA ASP A 58 12.53 18.78 13.15
C ASP A 58 13.16 17.47 12.67
N ARG A 59 13.34 16.48 13.56
CA ARG A 59 13.89 15.16 13.21
C ARG A 59 12.96 14.35 12.32
N MET A 60 11.64 14.46 12.55
CA MET A 60 10.65 13.83 11.67
C MET A 60 10.75 14.42 10.26
N CYS A 61 10.95 15.73 10.14
CA CYS A 61 11.20 16.34 8.83
C CYS A 61 12.50 15.81 8.22
N GLU A 62 13.57 15.63 9.01
CA GLU A 62 14.91 15.22 8.55
C GLU A 62 14.90 13.99 7.64
N ALA A 63 14.10 12.97 7.99
CA ALA A 63 14.04 11.69 7.28
C ALA A 63 12.64 11.33 6.75
N ASP A 64 11.74 12.33 6.57
CA ASP A 64 10.34 12.11 6.20
C ASP A 64 10.19 11.20 4.97
N PHE A 65 11.08 11.30 3.99
CA PHE A 65 11.09 10.49 2.77
C PHE A 65 11.13 8.97 3.02
N LEU A 66 11.63 8.50 4.16
CA LEU A 66 11.66 7.07 4.52
C LEU A 66 10.25 6.48 4.76
N TRP A 67 9.27 7.32 5.09
CA TRP A 67 7.88 6.90 5.32
C TRP A 67 6.84 7.72 4.57
N ARG A 68 7.18 8.92 4.07
CA ARG A 68 6.25 9.86 3.44
C ARG A 68 6.02 9.55 1.96
N SER A 69 7.11 9.43 1.19
CA SER A 69 7.06 9.23 -0.27
C SER A 69 7.21 7.77 -0.65
N THR A 70 8.03 7.04 0.11
CA THR A 70 8.19 5.60 0.05
C THR A 70 7.97 5.04 1.44
N PHE A 71 7.48 3.82 1.54
CA PHE A 71 7.45 3.10 2.80
C PHE A 71 8.67 2.18 2.85
N SER A 72 9.78 2.70 3.41
CA SER A 72 11.08 2.02 3.36
C SER A 72 11.04 0.64 4.01
N ASP A 73 11.74 -0.33 3.41
CA ASP A 73 11.87 -1.69 3.95
C ASP A 73 12.55 -1.73 5.34
N LEU A 74 13.17 -0.62 5.78
CA LEU A 74 13.71 -0.48 7.14
C LEU A 74 12.64 -0.63 8.24
N PHE A 75 11.36 -0.43 7.92
CA PHE A 75 10.26 -0.65 8.87
C PHE A 75 9.84 -2.13 8.97
N MET A 76 10.44 -3.01 8.17
CA MET A 76 10.23 -4.46 8.19
C MET A 76 11.56 -5.22 8.15
N PRO A 77 12.52 -4.93 9.08
CA PRO A 77 13.89 -5.41 8.98
C PRO A 77 14.00 -6.93 9.13
N PHE A 78 13.03 -7.57 9.79
CA PHE A 78 12.92 -9.04 9.89
C PHE A 78 12.95 -9.72 8.51
N ALA A 79 12.44 -9.07 7.46
CA ALA A 79 12.42 -9.61 6.11
C ALA A 79 13.82 -9.68 5.47
N GLY A 80 14.74 -8.81 5.89
CA GLY A 80 16.12 -8.75 5.39
C GLY A 80 17.09 -9.68 6.10
N ILE A 81 16.66 -10.34 7.19
CA ILE A 81 17.53 -11.26 7.93
C ILE A 81 17.79 -12.53 7.11
N PRO A 82 19.07 -12.98 6.99
CA PRO A 82 19.40 -14.20 6.25
C PRO A 82 18.58 -15.41 6.68
N GLY A 83 18.17 -16.22 5.69
CA GLY A 83 17.36 -17.44 5.91
C GLY A 83 15.86 -17.26 5.66
N ARG A 84 15.37 -16.03 5.43
CA ARG A 84 13.98 -15.74 5.00
C ARG A 84 12.90 -16.41 5.83
N GLY A 85 13.08 -16.45 7.15
CA GLY A 85 12.14 -17.07 8.09
C GLY A 85 12.06 -16.35 9.43
N THR A 86 12.61 -15.14 9.53
CA THR A 86 12.62 -14.35 10.75
C THR A 86 11.27 -13.67 10.93
N LEU A 87 10.68 -13.82 12.11
CA LEU A 87 9.41 -13.15 12.45
C LEU A 87 9.68 -11.76 13.03
N PRO A 88 8.69 -10.85 12.97
CA PRO A 88 8.72 -9.61 13.74
C PRO A 88 8.91 -9.87 15.25
N GLY A 89 9.51 -8.91 15.93
CA GLY A 89 9.59 -8.86 17.39
C GLY A 89 8.21 -8.64 18.03
N ALA A 90 8.07 -9.07 19.28
CA ALA A 90 6.89 -8.82 20.10
C ALA A 90 6.85 -7.38 20.64
N THR A 91 8.01 -6.70 20.69
CA THR A 91 8.16 -5.31 21.14
C THR A 91 8.90 -4.47 20.10
N LEU A 92 8.77 -3.14 20.20
CA LEU A 92 9.52 -2.23 19.33
C LEU A 92 11.03 -2.41 19.49
N ALA A 93 11.51 -2.60 20.73
CA ALA A 93 12.93 -2.85 21.00
C ALA A 93 13.45 -4.09 20.26
N GLU A 94 12.67 -5.18 20.24
CA GLU A 94 13.04 -6.40 19.52
C GLU A 94 13.05 -6.20 17.99
N ASP A 95 12.10 -5.43 17.43
CA ASP A 95 12.13 -5.06 16.01
C ASP A 95 13.35 -4.17 15.67
N LEU A 96 13.71 -3.23 16.56
CA LEU A 96 14.91 -2.40 16.40
C LEU A 96 16.21 -3.23 16.51
N ASP A 97 16.22 -4.28 17.33
CA ASP A 97 17.35 -5.22 17.37
C ASP A 97 17.49 -6.01 16.06
N LEU A 98 16.40 -6.23 15.33
CA LEU A 98 16.43 -6.80 13.98
C LEU A 98 16.94 -5.79 12.95
N LEU A 99 16.56 -4.51 13.07
CA LEU A 99 17.12 -3.41 12.26
C LEU A 99 18.64 -3.34 12.38
N ASP A 100 19.16 -3.50 13.60
CA ASP A 100 20.60 -3.50 13.86
C ASP A 100 21.35 -4.71 13.30
N LYS A 101 20.65 -5.81 13.01
CA LYS A 101 21.24 -7.00 12.38
C LYS A 101 21.36 -6.90 10.86
N LEU A 102 20.76 -5.89 10.23
CA LEU A 102 20.97 -5.65 8.80
C LEU A 102 22.45 -5.34 8.53
N THR A 103 22.99 -5.84 7.42
CA THR A 103 24.30 -5.37 6.95
C THR A 103 24.22 -3.88 6.58
N ASP A 104 25.35 -3.17 6.60
CA ASP A 104 25.37 -1.76 6.18
C ASP A 104 24.88 -1.59 4.75
N GLU A 105 25.20 -2.54 3.87
CA GLU A 105 24.70 -2.59 2.51
C GLU A 105 23.16 -2.68 2.45
N GLN A 106 22.57 -3.64 3.18
CA GLN A 106 21.11 -3.79 3.27
C GLN A 106 20.43 -2.55 3.86
N PHE A 107 21.03 -1.95 4.90
CA PHE A 107 20.50 -0.76 5.53
C PHE A 107 20.49 0.43 4.56
N VAL A 108 21.59 0.64 3.82
CA VAL A 108 21.71 1.72 2.83
C VAL A 108 20.75 1.51 1.67
N ASP A 109 20.69 0.30 1.11
CA ASP A 109 19.83 -0.01 -0.03
C ASP A 109 18.33 0.11 0.31
N ALA A 110 17.94 -0.21 1.55
CA ALA A 110 16.57 -0.01 2.06
C ALA A 110 16.27 1.47 2.35
N ALA A 111 17.24 2.22 2.88
CA ALA A 111 17.10 3.66 3.15
C ALA A 111 17.01 4.50 1.87
N LEU A 112 17.62 4.05 0.76
CA LEU A 112 17.71 4.79 -0.50
C LEU A 112 16.58 4.48 -1.50
N GLU A 113 15.56 3.71 -1.12
CA GLU A 113 14.40 3.40 -1.99
C GLU A 113 13.75 4.63 -2.61
N PHE A 114 13.68 5.73 -1.85
CA PHE A 114 13.11 7.00 -2.31
C PHE A 114 13.86 7.61 -3.53
N THR A 115 15.09 7.18 -3.78
CA THR A 115 15.89 7.64 -4.92
C THR A 115 15.53 6.93 -6.23
N CYS A 116 14.65 5.91 -6.21
CA CYS A 116 14.04 5.24 -7.38
C CYS A 116 15.01 4.73 -8.46
N ALA A 117 16.27 4.43 -8.13
CA ALA A 117 17.30 4.09 -9.12
C ALA A 117 17.71 2.62 -9.20
N MET A 118 17.32 1.79 -8.23
CA MET A 118 17.87 0.45 -8.09
C MET A 118 16.94 -0.61 -8.68
N PRO A 119 17.48 -1.66 -9.31
CA PRO A 119 16.70 -2.87 -9.57
C PRO A 119 16.24 -3.46 -8.22
N TYR A 120 14.97 -3.25 -7.87
CA TYR A 120 14.45 -3.59 -6.54
C TYR A 120 14.21 -5.10 -6.39
N ASP A 121 13.83 -5.78 -7.47
CA ASP A 121 13.46 -7.19 -7.50
C ASP A 121 14.50 -8.12 -8.15
N THR A 122 15.67 -7.60 -8.51
CA THR A 122 16.77 -8.40 -9.08
C THR A 122 18.04 -8.26 -8.27
N GLU A 123 18.94 -9.24 -8.41
CA GLU A 123 20.28 -9.14 -7.85
C GLU A 123 21.03 -7.96 -8.49
N ALA A 124 21.56 -7.08 -7.65
CA ALA A 124 22.34 -5.93 -8.06
C ALA A 124 23.54 -5.77 -7.11
N ALA A 125 24.60 -5.10 -7.58
CA ALA A 125 25.64 -4.64 -6.69
C ALA A 125 25.04 -3.64 -5.69
N GLY A 126 25.49 -3.71 -4.44
CA GLY A 126 25.01 -2.80 -3.40
C GLY A 126 25.57 -1.39 -3.55
N THR A 127 24.82 -0.38 -3.13
CA THR A 127 25.14 1.04 -3.31
C THR A 127 26.44 1.48 -2.60
N LEU A 128 26.83 0.84 -1.48
CA LEU A 128 28.10 1.10 -0.81
C LEU A 128 29.28 0.50 -1.58
N SER A 129 29.08 -0.67 -2.18
CA SER A 129 30.12 -1.43 -2.87
C SER A 129 30.37 -0.96 -4.31
N ASP A 130 29.42 -0.29 -4.95
CA ASP A 130 29.50 0.19 -6.33
C ASP A 130 29.59 1.74 -6.41
N PRO A 131 30.74 2.30 -6.85
CA PRO A 131 30.90 3.76 -7.00
C PRO A 131 29.91 4.42 -7.97
N GLU A 132 29.51 3.75 -9.04
CA GLU A 132 28.57 4.33 -10.02
C GLU A 132 27.17 4.44 -9.42
N LEU A 133 26.75 3.42 -8.66
CA LEU A 133 25.47 3.45 -7.96
C LEU A 133 25.46 4.49 -6.83
N ARG A 134 26.60 4.65 -6.13
CA ARG A 134 26.80 5.69 -5.12
C ARG A 134 26.63 7.10 -5.71
N ASP A 135 27.31 7.38 -6.83
CA ASP A 135 27.23 8.69 -7.50
C ASP A 135 25.82 8.95 -8.04
N ARG A 136 25.15 7.91 -8.57
CA ARG A 136 23.77 7.99 -9.02
C ARG A 136 22.79 8.29 -7.88
N ALA A 137 22.94 7.62 -6.73
CA ALA A 137 22.12 7.86 -5.56
C ALA A 137 22.25 9.32 -5.07
N LEU A 138 23.48 9.85 -5.04
CA LEU A 138 23.75 11.25 -4.71
C LEU A 138 23.12 12.22 -5.72
N ALA A 139 23.23 11.94 -7.02
CA ALA A 139 22.62 12.78 -8.06
C ALA A 139 21.08 12.84 -7.93
N LEU A 140 20.45 11.71 -7.62
CA LEU A 140 19.00 11.62 -7.44
C LEU A 140 18.54 12.28 -6.14
N ALA A 141 19.28 12.11 -5.05
CA ALA A 141 19.03 12.81 -3.81
C ALA A 141 19.15 14.34 -3.98
N ALA A 142 20.17 14.81 -4.72
CA ALA A 142 20.33 16.23 -5.05
C ALA A 142 19.15 16.80 -5.85
N ALA A 143 18.58 16.03 -6.77
CA ALA A 143 17.39 16.42 -7.53
C ALA A 143 16.12 16.55 -6.66
N ARG A 144 16.08 15.90 -5.49
CA ARG A 144 14.96 15.97 -4.53
C ARG A 144 15.10 17.12 -3.53
N GLY A 145 16.32 17.60 -3.30
CA GLY A 145 16.57 18.79 -2.49
C GLY A 145 17.83 18.71 -1.62
N PRO A 146 18.24 19.83 -1.00
CA PRO A 146 19.45 19.91 -0.18
C PRO A 146 19.38 19.09 1.10
N GLN A 147 18.18 18.75 1.57
CA GLN A 147 17.99 17.93 2.76
C GLN A 147 18.24 16.45 2.47
N GLN A 148 17.61 15.91 1.42
CA GLN A 148 17.79 14.54 0.96
C GLN A 148 19.25 14.28 0.55
N MET A 149 19.89 15.26 -0.11
CA MET A 149 21.31 15.18 -0.44
C MET A 149 22.19 15.04 0.82
N ARG A 150 21.99 15.91 1.82
CA ARG A 150 22.77 15.87 3.07
C ARG A 150 22.55 14.56 3.83
N PHE A 151 21.33 14.05 3.89
CA PHE A 151 21.05 12.76 4.49
C PHE A 151 21.77 11.63 3.75
N THR A 152 21.65 11.59 2.42
CA THR A 152 22.29 10.57 1.56
C THR A 152 23.81 10.59 1.70
N GLN A 153 24.43 11.77 1.74
CA GLN A 153 25.86 11.91 1.99
C GLN A 153 26.29 11.33 3.33
N ARG A 154 25.54 11.61 4.41
CA ARG A 154 25.85 11.07 5.74
C ARG A 154 25.63 9.57 5.82
N LEU A 155 24.56 9.07 5.20
CA LEU A 155 24.23 7.66 5.13
C LEU A 155 25.34 6.86 4.43
N LEU A 156 25.83 7.35 3.29
CA LEU A 156 26.90 6.68 2.54
C LEU A 156 28.28 6.79 3.20
N ALA A 157 28.50 7.85 4.00
CA ALA A 157 29.77 8.06 4.68
C ALA A 157 29.89 7.24 5.97
N ASP A 158 28.81 7.08 6.73
CA ASP A 158 28.79 6.38 8.03
C ASP A 158 27.41 5.74 8.27
N PRO A 159 27.12 4.60 7.61
CA PRO A 159 25.84 3.90 7.77
C PRO A 159 25.52 3.52 9.23
N PRO A 160 26.46 3.00 10.04
CA PRO A 160 26.19 2.68 11.45
C PRO A 160 25.72 3.89 12.25
N ARG A 161 26.28 5.09 12.01
CA ARG A 161 25.85 6.31 12.68
C ARG A 161 24.43 6.74 12.29
N ILE A 162 24.06 6.60 11.01
CA ILE A 162 22.69 6.91 10.58
C ILE A 162 21.69 5.88 11.10
N ARG A 163 22.08 4.60 11.19
CA ARG A 163 21.27 3.56 11.82
C ARG A 163 21.02 3.86 13.30
N ALA A 164 22.06 4.20 14.07
CA ALA A 164 21.92 4.58 15.47
C ALA A 164 21.03 5.83 15.65
N TRP A 165 21.16 6.82 14.75
CA TRP A 165 20.28 7.98 14.74
C TRP A 165 18.81 7.63 14.47
N LEU A 166 18.55 6.72 13.51
CA LEU A 166 17.20 6.27 13.19
C LEU A 166 16.59 5.48 14.35
N ARG A 167 17.33 4.56 14.96
CA ARG A 167 16.92 3.84 16.17
C ARG A 167 16.48 4.82 17.26
N GLN A 168 17.35 5.78 17.60
CA GLN A 168 17.04 6.77 18.64
C GLN A 168 15.79 7.58 18.28
N PHE A 169 15.63 7.98 17.01
CA PHE A 169 14.45 8.72 16.56
C PHE A 169 13.15 7.91 16.77
N LEU A 170 13.18 6.61 16.46
CA LEU A 170 12.03 5.72 16.61
C LEU A 170 11.71 5.45 18.08
N GLU A 171 12.74 5.35 18.94
CA GLU A 171 12.58 5.27 20.40
C GLU A 171 11.96 6.56 20.98
N ASP A 172 12.40 7.74 20.51
CA ASP A 172 11.81 9.02 20.92
C ASP A 172 10.35 9.14 20.47
N CYS A 173 10.00 8.61 19.29
CA CYS A 173 8.62 8.54 18.80
C CYS A 173 7.75 7.59 19.66
N ASP A 174 8.31 6.47 20.13
CA ASP A 174 7.67 5.55 21.06
C ASP A 174 7.31 6.24 22.37
N GLU A 175 8.27 6.94 22.98
CA GLU A 175 8.06 7.70 24.20
C GLU A 175 7.02 8.82 24.03
N ALA A 176 7.11 9.56 22.92
CA ALA A 176 6.27 10.72 22.69
C ALA A 176 4.78 10.38 22.44
N PHE A 177 4.51 9.35 21.63
CA PHE A 177 3.14 9.02 21.25
C PHE A 177 2.87 7.54 20.94
N PHE A 178 3.84 6.79 20.43
CA PHE A 178 3.54 5.47 19.86
C PHE A 178 3.32 4.40 20.93
N ALA A 179 3.97 4.43 22.09
CA ALA A 179 3.72 3.48 23.17
C ALA A 179 2.24 3.50 23.64
N GLU A 180 1.66 4.72 23.75
CA GLU A 180 0.24 4.91 24.07
C GLU A 180 -0.66 4.35 22.97
N ALA A 181 -0.37 4.68 21.71
CA ALA A 181 -1.12 4.18 20.56
C ALA A 181 -1.05 2.64 20.47
N TRP A 182 0.15 2.07 20.50
CA TRP A 182 0.40 0.64 20.46
C TRP A 182 -0.34 -0.11 21.56
N SER A 183 -0.41 0.44 22.78
CA SER A 183 -1.14 -0.18 23.88
C SER A 183 -2.63 -0.44 23.59
N ARG A 184 -3.23 0.42 22.76
CA ARG A 184 -4.63 0.33 22.32
C ARG A 184 -4.77 -0.59 21.11
N LEU A 185 -3.83 -0.52 20.18
CA LEU A 185 -3.92 -1.20 18.87
C LEU A 185 -3.48 -2.67 18.91
N ARG A 186 -2.50 -3.03 19.76
CA ARG A 186 -1.88 -4.36 19.78
C ARG A 186 -2.88 -5.51 19.96
N HIS A 187 -3.93 -5.31 20.73
CA HIS A 187 -4.92 -6.35 21.00
C HIS A 187 -5.79 -6.63 19.78
N GLN A 188 -6.15 -5.60 19.03
CA GLN A 188 -6.90 -5.73 17.78
C GLN A 188 -6.02 -6.39 16.70
N LEU A 189 -4.77 -5.93 16.55
CA LEU A 189 -3.78 -6.53 15.64
C LEU A 189 -3.54 -8.01 15.93
N ALA A 190 -3.34 -8.37 17.20
CA ALA A 190 -3.18 -9.76 17.62
C ALA A 190 -4.47 -10.58 17.43
N SER A 191 -5.65 -9.98 17.54
CA SER A 191 -6.91 -10.65 17.25
C SER A 191 -7.06 -10.97 15.75
N ASP A 192 -6.73 -10.02 14.88
CA ASP A 192 -6.73 -10.23 13.43
C ASP A 192 -5.71 -11.30 13.03
N ALA A 193 -4.47 -11.19 13.54
CA ALA A 193 -3.43 -12.18 13.28
C ALA A 193 -3.84 -13.61 13.68
N ARG A 194 -4.48 -13.77 14.85
CA ARG A 194 -5.03 -15.07 15.28
C ARG A 194 -6.14 -15.56 14.36
N HIS A 195 -7.07 -14.69 14.00
CA HIS A 195 -8.17 -15.04 13.10
C HIS A 195 -7.66 -15.55 11.74
N LYS A 196 -6.69 -14.85 11.15
CA LYS A 196 -6.08 -15.22 9.86
C LYS A 196 -5.19 -16.46 9.96
N THR A 197 -4.53 -16.66 11.09
CA THR A 197 -3.81 -17.91 11.38
C THR A 197 -4.77 -19.10 11.48
N ASP A 198 -5.93 -18.91 12.13
CA ASP A 198 -6.99 -19.93 12.19
C ASP A 198 -7.56 -20.24 10.80
N LEU A 199 -7.81 -19.22 9.97
CA LEU A 199 -8.23 -19.40 8.58
C LEU A 199 -7.18 -20.18 7.78
N LEU A 200 -5.90 -19.80 7.89
CA LEU A 200 -4.79 -20.49 7.24
C LEU A 200 -4.76 -21.97 7.63
N HIS A 201 -4.87 -22.30 8.91
CA HIS A 201 -4.83 -23.69 9.37
C HIS A 201 -6.07 -24.50 8.99
N ARG A 202 -7.27 -23.91 9.08
CA ARG A 202 -8.52 -24.65 8.88
C ARG A 202 -8.96 -24.71 7.42
N LYS A 203 -8.64 -23.68 6.63
CA LYS A 203 -9.15 -23.49 5.27
C LYS A 203 -8.07 -23.31 4.21
N GLY A 204 -6.80 -23.19 4.62
CA GLY A 204 -5.67 -23.07 3.70
C GLY A 204 -5.32 -21.64 3.31
N LEU A 205 -4.27 -21.51 2.49
CA LEU A 205 -3.66 -20.23 2.13
C LEU A 205 -4.61 -19.33 1.33
N GLY A 206 -5.40 -19.88 0.40
CA GLY A 206 -6.32 -19.10 -0.43
C GLY A 206 -7.34 -18.30 0.39
N GLU A 207 -7.97 -18.92 1.39
CA GLU A 207 -8.95 -18.27 2.27
C GLU A 207 -8.28 -17.25 3.21
N ALA A 208 -7.07 -17.53 3.69
CA ALA A 208 -6.31 -16.56 4.48
C ALA A 208 -5.97 -15.31 3.65
N LEU A 209 -5.50 -15.47 2.41
CA LEU A 209 -5.18 -14.36 1.51
C LEU A 209 -6.43 -13.57 1.08
N ALA A 210 -7.55 -14.25 0.81
CA ALA A 210 -8.82 -13.60 0.50
C ALA A 210 -9.33 -12.73 1.67
N SER A 211 -9.03 -13.11 2.91
CA SER A 211 -9.36 -12.33 4.11
C SER A 211 -8.42 -11.14 4.35
N VAL A 212 -7.24 -11.12 3.72
CA VAL A 212 -6.29 -9.99 3.78
C VAL A 212 -6.76 -8.85 2.89
N SER A 213 -7.07 -9.14 1.62
CA SER A 213 -7.61 -8.14 0.70
C SER A 213 -8.16 -8.82 -0.57
N PRO A 214 -9.25 -8.30 -1.15
CA PRO A 214 -9.76 -8.79 -2.44
C PRO A 214 -8.80 -8.53 -3.61
N SER A 215 -7.78 -7.69 -3.43
CA SER A 215 -6.72 -7.47 -4.43
C SER A 215 -5.65 -8.55 -4.43
N VAL A 216 -5.69 -9.51 -3.50
CA VAL A 216 -4.75 -10.63 -3.43
C VAL A 216 -5.43 -11.89 -3.94
N THR A 217 -4.82 -12.51 -4.94
CA THR A 217 -5.34 -13.72 -5.59
C THR A 217 -4.29 -14.81 -5.57
N LEU A 218 -4.74 -16.06 -5.37
CA LEU A 218 -3.90 -17.25 -5.40
C LEU A 218 -4.24 -18.09 -6.62
N ASP A 219 -3.23 -18.38 -7.44
CA ASP A 219 -3.26 -19.40 -8.47
C ASP A 219 -2.54 -20.64 -7.93
N GLU A 220 -3.32 -21.60 -7.40
CA GLU A 220 -2.78 -22.83 -6.80
C GLU A 220 -2.03 -23.70 -7.82
N PRO A 221 -2.55 -23.98 -9.03
CA PRO A 221 -1.81 -24.75 -10.03
C PRO A 221 -0.46 -24.13 -10.42
N ALA A 222 -0.40 -22.80 -10.52
CA ALA A 222 0.84 -22.09 -10.85
C ALA A 222 1.71 -21.78 -9.63
N ALA A 223 1.28 -22.16 -8.42
CA ALA A 223 1.91 -21.81 -7.15
C ALA A 223 2.30 -20.32 -7.10
N ARG A 224 1.34 -19.43 -7.36
CA ARG A 224 1.60 -18.00 -7.50
C ARG A 224 0.56 -17.14 -6.80
N ILE A 225 1.03 -16.16 -6.03
CA ILE A 225 0.19 -15.08 -5.50
C ILE A 225 0.32 -13.87 -6.43
N THR A 226 -0.81 -13.27 -6.80
CA THR A 226 -0.86 -12.03 -7.56
C THR A 226 -1.58 -10.95 -6.77
N ILE A 227 -0.92 -9.80 -6.61
CA ILE A 227 -1.46 -8.61 -5.95
C ILE A 227 -1.73 -7.56 -7.03
N ASP A 228 -3.00 -7.18 -7.19
CA ASP A 228 -3.43 -6.14 -8.14
C ASP A 228 -2.91 -4.77 -7.68
N LYS A 229 -1.95 -4.23 -8.44
CA LYS A 229 -1.21 -2.99 -8.16
C LYS A 229 -0.93 -2.21 -9.43
N LEU A 230 -0.80 -0.89 -9.32
CA LEU A 230 -0.31 -0.04 -10.41
C LEU A 230 1.19 -0.27 -10.70
N GLY A 231 1.93 -0.88 -9.76
CA GLY A 231 3.33 -1.29 -9.96
C GLY A 231 3.47 -2.66 -10.63
N ILE A 232 4.67 -2.93 -11.14
CA ILE A 232 5.11 -4.26 -11.56
C ILE A 232 6.25 -4.66 -10.63
N GLY A 233 6.19 -5.87 -10.09
CA GLY A 233 7.27 -6.42 -9.28
C GLY A 233 7.17 -7.94 -9.20
N HIS A 234 8.29 -8.60 -8.97
CA HIS A 234 8.36 -10.04 -8.83
C HIS A 234 9.18 -10.43 -7.60
N THR A 235 8.76 -11.43 -6.84
CA THR A 235 9.61 -12.07 -5.84
C THR A 235 9.25 -13.54 -5.71
N ALA A 236 10.03 -14.29 -4.93
CA ALA A 236 9.81 -15.69 -4.67
C ALA A 236 10.09 -16.00 -3.20
N THR A 237 9.27 -16.85 -2.58
CA THR A 237 9.57 -17.36 -1.24
C THR A 237 10.80 -18.25 -1.27
N LEU A 238 11.06 -18.92 -2.39
CA LEU A 238 12.03 -20.00 -2.51
C LEU A 238 11.76 -21.05 -1.40
N ASP A 239 12.78 -21.42 -0.63
CA ASP A 239 12.66 -22.20 0.58
C ASP A 239 12.21 -21.36 1.79
N GLY A 240 12.21 -20.02 1.73
CA GLY A 240 11.75 -19.15 2.82
C GLY A 240 10.25 -19.19 3.12
N GLY A 241 9.79 -18.21 3.90
CA GLY A 241 8.40 -18.04 4.29
C GLY A 241 7.69 -16.87 3.61
N LEU A 242 6.39 -16.74 3.91
CA LEU A 242 5.55 -15.61 3.55
C LEU A 242 4.99 -14.99 4.84
N LEU A 243 5.16 -13.68 5.02
CA LEU A 243 4.64 -12.96 6.18
C LEU A 243 3.43 -12.13 5.81
N LEU A 244 2.40 -12.20 6.65
CA LEU A 244 1.21 -11.35 6.59
C LEU A 244 1.23 -10.45 7.82
N VAL A 245 1.50 -9.16 7.64
CA VAL A 245 1.62 -8.18 8.74
C VAL A 245 0.40 -7.26 8.73
N PRO A 246 -0.48 -7.31 9.74
CA PRO A 246 -1.60 -6.38 9.84
C PRO A 246 -1.15 -4.98 10.27
N THR A 247 -1.88 -3.96 9.84
CA THR A 247 -1.78 -2.58 10.35
C THR A 247 -3.13 -1.98 10.66
N SER A 248 -3.23 -1.22 11.78
CA SER A 248 -4.43 -0.47 12.13
C SER A 248 -4.41 0.95 11.58
N LEU A 249 -3.21 1.53 11.46
CA LEU A 249 -3.00 2.90 10.99
C LEU A 249 -2.78 2.99 9.47
N GLY A 250 -2.58 1.86 8.80
CA GLY A 250 -2.21 1.82 7.40
C GLY A 250 -3.35 1.82 6.38
N TRP A 251 -4.63 1.90 6.76
CA TRP A 251 -5.70 1.98 5.75
C TRP A 251 -5.55 3.28 4.92
N PRO A 252 -5.59 3.24 3.57
CA PRO A 252 -6.01 2.13 2.68
C PRO A 252 -4.87 1.32 2.05
N HIS A 253 -3.63 1.44 2.52
CA HIS A 253 -2.42 0.89 1.91
C HIS A 253 -2.33 -0.64 2.05
N LEU A 254 -2.10 -1.34 0.94
CA LEU A 254 -1.77 -2.77 0.90
C LEU A 254 -0.36 -2.90 0.31
N SER A 255 0.68 -2.90 1.12
CA SER A 255 2.05 -2.92 0.61
C SER A 255 2.58 -4.35 0.44
N VAL A 256 3.47 -4.53 -0.54
CA VAL A 256 4.17 -5.80 -0.78
C VAL A 256 5.65 -5.54 -0.73
N LEU A 257 6.33 -6.03 0.32
CA LEU A 257 7.79 -6.08 0.33
C LEU A 257 8.20 -7.22 -0.59
N HIS A 258 8.91 -6.87 -1.67
CA HIS A 258 9.32 -7.80 -2.72
C HIS A 258 10.78 -7.60 -3.15
N ARG A 259 11.58 -7.02 -2.26
CA ARG A 259 13.02 -6.81 -2.48
C ARG A 259 13.74 -8.12 -2.76
N TYR A 260 14.68 -8.09 -3.69
CA TYR A 260 15.53 -9.25 -3.98
C TYR A 260 16.24 -9.76 -2.72
N GLY A 261 16.27 -11.08 -2.52
CA GLY A 261 16.95 -11.67 -1.37
C GLY A 261 16.15 -11.69 -0.07
N TRP A 262 15.13 -10.84 0.06
CA TRP A 262 14.35 -10.66 1.29
C TRP A 262 13.14 -11.59 1.34
N GLN A 263 12.64 -11.85 2.54
CA GLN A 263 11.39 -12.59 2.75
C GLN A 263 10.21 -11.76 2.25
N PRO A 264 9.33 -12.30 1.38
CA PRO A 264 8.14 -11.57 0.95
C PRO A 264 7.19 -11.25 2.12
N VAL A 265 6.72 -10.00 2.18
CA VAL A 265 5.77 -9.53 3.20
C VAL A 265 4.55 -8.89 2.54
N LEU A 266 3.36 -9.29 2.94
CA LEU A 266 2.12 -8.55 2.70
C LEU A 266 1.79 -7.73 3.95
N HIS A 267 1.95 -6.41 3.86
CA HIS A 267 1.55 -5.48 4.91
C HIS A 267 0.18 -4.91 4.57
N TYR A 268 -0.84 -5.19 5.39
CA TYR A 268 -2.23 -4.98 5.01
C TYR A 268 -3.05 -4.27 6.09
N PRO A 269 -4.04 -3.46 5.72
CA PRO A 269 -4.85 -2.74 6.70
C PRO A 269 -5.93 -3.66 7.29
N MET A 270 -6.12 -3.57 8.60
CA MET A 270 -7.18 -4.27 9.29
C MET A 270 -8.54 -3.63 9.00
N GLY A 271 -9.41 -4.36 8.31
CA GLY A 271 -10.80 -3.95 8.08
C GLY A 271 -10.95 -2.72 7.17
N SER A 272 -11.90 -2.78 6.24
CA SER A 272 -12.32 -1.58 5.52
C SER A 272 -13.39 -0.84 6.33
N PRO A 273 -13.33 0.51 6.44
CA PRO A 273 -14.51 1.28 6.73
C PRO A 273 -15.45 1.11 5.52
N GLU A 274 -16.47 0.26 5.69
CA GLU A 274 -17.50 -0.20 4.73
C GLU A 274 -17.17 -1.40 3.81
N PRO A 275 -18.11 -2.38 3.72
CA PRO A 275 -17.94 -3.65 3.02
C PRO A 275 -18.31 -3.56 1.53
N VAL A 276 -17.71 -2.63 0.79
CA VAL A 276 -17.74 -2.71 -0.68
C VAL A 276 -16.32 -2.96 -1.12
N ALA A 277 -16.10 -4.13 -1.72
CA ALA A 277 -14.80 -4.44 -2.28
C ALA A 277 -14.37 -3.29 -3.21
N PRO A 278 -13.16 -2.73 -3.02
CA PRO A 278 -12.55 -1.80 -3.97
C PRO A 278 -12.72 -2.28 -5.42
N PRO A 279 -12.91 -1.38 -6.40
CA PRO A 279 -12.81 -1.78 -7.80
C PRO A 279 -11.38 -2.27 -8.10
N SER A 280 -11.24 -3.26 -8.99
CA SER A 280 -9.92 -3.61 -9.54
C SER A 280 -9.31 -2.41 -10.27
N VAL A 281 -7.98 -2.40 -10.43
CA VAL A 281 -7.28 -1.36 -11.19
C VAL A 281 -7.82 -1.27 -12.63
N GLU A 282 -8.16 -2.41 -13.23
CA GLU A 282 -8.80 -2.47 -14.55
C GLU A 282 -10.17 -1.77 -14.53
N GLN A 283 -11.00 -2.06 -13.52
CA GLN A 283 -12.32 -1.46 -13.41
C GLN A 283 -12.26 0.05 -13.11
N LEU A 284 -11.31 0.49 -12.29
CA LEU A 284 -11.03 1.91 -12.06
C LEU A 284 -10.60 2.60 -13.36
N THR A 285 -9.66 2.00 -14.11
CA THR A 285 -9.20 2.49 -15.41
C THR A 285 -10.36 2.59 -16.41
N LEU A 286 -11.23 1.58 -16.44
CA LEU A 286 -12.41 1.55 -17.29
C LEU A 286 -13.40 2.67 -16.93
N ARG A 287 -13.62 2.93 -15.63
CA ARG A 287 -14.47 4.04 -15.14
C ARG A 287 -13.88 5.39 -15.51
N MET A 288 -12.59 5.63 -15.28
CA MET A 288 -11.93 6.88 -15.64
C MET A 288 -11.93 7.13 -17.15
N THR A 289 -11.66 6.10 -17.94
CA THR A 289 -11.74 6.16 -19.41
C THR A 289 -13.17 6.43 -19.87
N ALA A 290 -14.18 5.86 -19.20
CA ALA A 290 -15.57 6.16 -19.50
C ALA A 290 -15.93 7.61 -19.15
N LEU A 291 -15.37 8.19 -18.09
CA LEU A 291 -15.69 9.56 -17.67
C LEU A 291 -14.84 10.64 -18.36
N SER A 292 -13.70 10.30 -18.96
CA SER A 292 -12.86 11.26 -19.68
C SER A 292 -13.45 11.80 -20.99
N HIS A 293 -14.66 11.36 -21.38
CA HIS A 293 -15.32 11.78 -22.62
C HIS A 293 -16.47 12.77 -22.37
N PRO A 294 -16.49 13.93 -23.03
CA PRO A 294 -17.42 15.03 -22.72
C PRO A 294 -18.90 14.67 -22.89
N VAL A 295 -19.24 13.89 -23.94
CA VAL A 295 -20.63 13.41 -24.12
C VAL A 295 -21.08 12.51 -22.98
N ARG A 296 -20.20 11.61 -22.50
CA ARG A 296 -20.54 10.67 -21.43
C ARG A 296 -20.72 11.40 -20.09
N MET A 297 -19.93 12.43 -19.83
CA MET A 297 -20.15 13.34 -18.69
C MET A 297 -21.50 14.06 -18.75
N ARG A 298 -21.89 14.57 -19.93
CA ARG A 298 -23.22 15.19 -20.11
C ARG A 298 -24.37 14.18 -19.90
N LEU A 299 -24.22 12.95 -20.38
CA LEU A 299 -25.19 11.88 -20.14
C LEU A 299 -25.29 11.53 -18.66
N CYS A 300 -24.16 11.42 -17.95
CA CYS A 300 -24.13 11.18 -16.50
C CYS A 300 -24.90 12.26 -15.73
N ARG A 301 -24.77 13.55 -16.13
CA ARG A 301 -25.54 14.65 -15.52
C ARG A 301 -27.06 14.43 -15.64
N SER A 302 -27.55 13.98 -16.79
CA SER A 302 -28.98 13.67 -16.99
C SER A 302 -29.38 12.44 -16.16
N LEU A 303 -28.60 11.37 -16.26
CA LEU A 303 -28.85 10.07 -15.62
C LEU A 303 -28.72 10.09 -14.09
N ALA A 304 -28.02 11.08 -13.51
CA ALA A 304 -27.97 11.33 -12.07
C ALA A 304 -29.28 11.87 -11.51
N ARG A 305 -30.08 12.56 -12.34
CA ARG A 305 -31.32 13.25 -11.92
C ARG A 305 -32.56 12.39 -12.07
N SER A 306 -32.57 11.46 -13.03
CA SER A 306 -33.67 10.53 -13.28
C SER A 306 -33.21 9.36 -14.14
N ALA A 307 -34.03 8.32 -14.22
CA ALA A 307 -33.84 7.23 -15.18
C ALA A 307 -34.43 7.62 -16.55
N PHE A 308 -33.71 7.32 -17.63
CA PHE A 308 -34.10 7.65 -19.02
C PHE A 308 -33.98 6.45 -19.94
N THR A 309 -34.84 6.37 -20.95
CA THR A 309 -34.67 5.49 -22.10
C THR A 309 -33.62 6.03 -23.08
N THR A 310 -33.08 5.15 -23.94
CA THR A 310 -32.17 5.56 -25.02
C THR A 310 -32.81 6.62 -25.93
N SER A 311 -34.10 6.49 -26.23
CA SER A 311 -34.82 7.44 -27.09
C SER A 311 -35.01 8.81 -26.43
N GLU A 312 -35.31 8.85 -25.13
CA GLU A 312 -35.40 10.12 -24.39
C GLU A 312 -34.03 10.80 -24.30
N LEU A 313 -32.95 10.05 -24.05
CA LEU A 313 -31.59 10.60 -24.06
C LEU A 313 -31.19 11.13 -25.44
N ALA A 314 -31.57 10.44 -26.52
CA ALA A 314 -31.34 10.88 -27.90
C ALA A 314 -31.99 12.24 -28.17
N GLN A 315 -33.25 12.40 -27.76
CA GLN A 315 -33.98 13.65 -27.88
C GLN A 315 -33.36 14.77 -27.03
N VAL A 316 -33.03 14.51 -25.75
CA VAL A 316 -32.49 15.51 -24.82
C VAL A 316 -31.10 16.00 -25.25
N HIS A 317 -30.27 15.12 -25.82
CA HIS A 317 -28.89 15.43 -26.17
C HIS A 317 -28.68 15.76 -27.66
N GLY A 318 -29.74 15.71 -28.49
CA GLY A 318 -29.66 16.01 -29.92
C GLY A 318 -28.78 15.02 -30.70
N MET A 319 -28.78 13.74 -30.29
CA MET A 319 -27.97 12.68 -30.89
C MET A 319 -28.86 11.53 -31.37
N THR A 320 -28.35 10.68 -32.24
CA THR A 320 -29.11 9.51 -32.70
C THR A 320 -29.17 8.42 -31.61
N ALA A 321 -30.21 7.59 -31.64
CA ALA A 321 -30.34 6.47 -30.70
C ALA A 321 -29.15 5.48 -30.74
N PRO A 322 -28.56 5.14 -31.92
CA PRO A 322 -27.34 4.34 -31.97
C PRO A 322 -26.14 4.98 -31.27
N GLU A 323 -25.93 6.29 -31.42
CA GLU A 323 -24.84 7.02 -30.75
C GLU A 323 -25.01 7.01 -29.23
N ILE A 324 -26.22 7.30 -28.74
CA ILE A 324 -26.55 7.21 -27.31
C ILE A 324 -26.32 5.78 -26.80
N SER A 325 -26.80 4.77 -27.53
CA SER A 325 -26.65 3.37 -27.16
C SER A 325 -25.17 2.98 -27.01
N ARG A 326 -24.29 3.47 -27.90
CA ARG A 326 -22.84 3.26 -27.80
C ARG A 326 -22.26 3.89 -26.53
N HIS A 327 -22.64 5.14 -26.21
CA HIS A 327 -22.18 5.80 -24.99
C HIS A 327 -22.68 5.14 -23.71
N VAL A 328 -23.95 4.78 -23.66
CA VAL A 328 -24.57 4.07 -22.52
C VAL A 328 -23.95 2.69 -22.36
N SER A 329 -23.62 1.98 -23.44
CA SER A 329 -22.94 0.69 -23.37
C SER A 329 -21.55 0.79 -22.75
N VAL A 330 -20.79 1.84 -23.07
CA VAL A 330 -19.49 2.11 -22.43
C VAL A 330 -19.65 2.38 -20.94
N LEU A 331 -20.60 3.26 -20.56
CA LEU A 331 -20.90 3.57 -19.15
C LEU A 331 -21.38 2.35 -18.36
N LYS A 332 -22.19 1.49 -18.99
CA LYS A 332 -22.67 0.23 -18.43
C LYS A 332 -21.52 -0.76 -18.24
N LYS A 333 -20.64 -0.91 -19.23
CA LYS A 333 -19.45 -1.79 -19.13
C LYS A 333 -18.54 -1.34 -17.98
N ALA A 334 -18.41 -0.03 -17.75
CA ALA A 334 -17.69 0.54 -16.63
C ALA A 334 -18.38 0.40 -15.25
N GLY A 335 -19.62 -0.11 -15.21
CA GLY A 335 -20.42 -0.21 -13.99
C GLY A 335 -20.91 1.13 -13.45
N LEU A 336 -20.91 2.19 -14.26
CA LEU A 336 -21.35 3.54 -13.85
C LEU A 336 -22.87 3.73 -14.02
N VAL A 337 -23.50 2.91 -14.86
CA VAL A 337 -24.93 3.01 -15.19
C VAL A 337 -25.60 1.66 -14.99
N THR A 338 -26.69 1.65 -14.25
CA THR A 338 -27.59 0.51 -14.12
C THR A 338 -28.70 0.59 -15.16
N THR A 339 -29.21 -0.58 -15.57
CA THR A 339 -30.31 -0.66 -16.54
C THR A 339 -31.43 -1.51 -15.97
N ARG A 340 -32.67 -1.00 -15.98
CA ARG A 340 -33.87 -1.73 -15.54
C ARG A 340 -34.94 -1.73 -16.62
N ARG A 341 -35.67 -2.84 -16.75
CA ARG A 341 -36.79 -2.95 -17.69
C ARG A 341 -38.11 -2.62 -17.00
N ARG A 342 -38.89 -1.70 -17.56
CA ARG A 342 -40.24 -1.33 -17.08
C ARG A 342 -41.22 -1.49 -18.23
N GLY A 343 -41.90 -2.65 -18.29
CA GLY A 343 -42.73 -3.02 -19.41
C GLY A 343 -41.93 -3.14 -20.72
N ARG A 344 -42.32 -2.37 -21.73
CA ARG A 344 -41.62 -2.34 -23.04
C ARG A 344 -40.39 -1.42 -23.06
N TYR A 345 -40.17 -0.64 -22.00
CA TYR A 345 -39.09 0.36 -21.93
C TYR A 345 -37.89 -0.16 -21.17
N VAL A 346 -36.69 0.23 -21.64
CA VAL A 346 -35.41 -0.01 -20.97
C VAL A 346 -34.92 1.33 -20.44
N LEU A 347 -34.81 1.45 -19.13
CA LEU A 347 -34.41 2.67 -18.43
C LEU A 347 -32.98 2.52 -17.92
N HIS A 348 -32.16 3.52 -18.21
CA HIS A 348 -30.81 3.67 -17.73
C HIS A 348 -30.78 4.70 -16.60
N GLN A 349 -29.99 4.46 -15.57
CA GLN A 349 -29.81 5.38 -14.45
C GLN A 349 -28.36 5.36 -13.98
N LEU A 350 -27.83 6.52 -13.61
CA LEU A 350 -26.47 6.61 -13.07
C LEU A 350 -26.45 5.97 -11.67
N ASP A 351 -25.42 5.18 -11.39
CA ASP A 351 -25.13 4.77 -10.03
C ASP A 351 -24.35 5.89 -9.33
N VAL A 352 -25.08 6.77 -8.64
CA VAL A 352 -24.50 7.93 -7.96
C VAL A 352 -23.57 7.50 -6.83
N THR A 353 -23.82 6.34 -6.20
CA THR A 353 -22.96 5.84 -5.11
C THR A 353 -21.59 5.44 -5.63
N VAL A 354 -21.53 4.75 -6.77
CA VAL A 354 -20.27 4.39 -7.44
C VAL A 354 -19.52 5.64 -7.90
N VAL A 355 -20.22 6.62 -8.48
CA VAL A 355 -19.59 7.85 -8.97
C VAL A 355 -19.05 8.71 -7.83
N ALA A 356 -19.80 8.85 -6.73
CA ALA A 356 -19.37 9.62 -5.57
C ALA A 356 -18.08 9.06 -4.94
N ARG A 357 -17.89 7.75 -5.03
CA ARG A 357 -16.71 7.06 -4.53
C ARG A 357 -15.50 7.09 -5.46
N LEU A 358 -15.62 7.53 -6.71
CA LEU A 358 -14.51 7.46 -7.68
C LEU A 358 -13.23 8.14 -7.20
N GLY A 359 -13.35 9.26 -6.49
CA GLY A 359 -12.18 9.95 -5.91
C GLY A 359 -11.52 9.08 -4.84
N SER A 360 -12.30 8.54 -3.90
CA SER A 360 -11.82 7.64 -2.85
C SER A 360 -11.29 6.32 -3.42
N ASP A 361 -12.00 5.68 -4.35
CA ASP A 361 -11.58 4.47 -5.05
C ASP A 361 -10.29 4.71 -5.86
N PHE A 362 -10.09 5.91 -6.42
CA PHE A 362 -8.87 6.29 -7.12
C PHE A 362 -7.70 6.52 -6.18
N LEU A 363 -7.91 7.27 -5.09
CA LEU A 363 -6.91 7.46 -4.07
C LEU A 363 -6.52 6.12 -3.45
N GLU A 364 -7.50 5.29 -3.09
CA GLU A 364 -7.28 3.94 -2.63
C GLU A 364 -6.52 3.10 -3.67
N GLY A 365 -6.89 3.15 -4.96
CA GLY A 365 -6.16 2.46 -6.03
C GLY A 365 -4.71 2.93 -6.25
N ILE A 366 -4.41 4.21 -6.00
CA ILE A 366 -3.06 4.78 -6.07
C ILE A 366 -2.23 4.45 -4.83
N LEU A 367 -2.86 4.58 -3.66
CA LEU A 367 -2.20 4.44 -2.37
C LEU A 367 -2.03 2.97 -1.97
N ARG A 368 -2.87 2.08 -2.50
CA ARG A 368 -2.72 0.64 -2.35
C ARG A 368 -1.34 0.21 -2.72
#